data_AF-A0A0S8L1B6-F1
#
_entry.id   AF-A0A0S8L1B6-F1
#
_cell.length_a   1.000
_cell.length_b   1.000
_cell.length_c   1.000
_cell.angle_alpha   90.00
_cell.angle_beta   90.00
_cell.angle_gamma   90.00
#
_symmetry.space_group_name_H-M   'P 1'
#
loop_
_entity.id
_entity.type
_entity.pdbx_description
1 polymer ?
#
loop_
_entity_poly.entity_id
_entity_poly.type
_entity_poly.pdbx_seq_one_letter_code
_entity_poly.pdbx_strand_id
1 'polypeptide(L)'
;MNRSIWLGVAMMATAGASAAAETVVTLPAPQMVGGMPLMQALSSRHSTREFSDKALPPQTLSDLLWAAAGVNRADSGKRTAPSARDWREIDVYVTKADGA
;
A
#
# COMPACT_ATOMS: atom_id res chain seq x y z
N MET A 1 -51.07 50.57 3.06
CA MET A 1 -51.35 49.16 2.69
C MET A 1 -50.51 48.87 1.45
N ASN A 2 -49.39 48.16 1.60
CA ASN A 2 -48.77 47.25 0.63
C ASN A 2 -47.38 46.86 1.14
N ARG A 3 -47.27 45.56 1.46
CA ARG A 3 -46.12 44.87 2.03
C ARG A 3 -45.24 44.43 0.87
N SER A 4 -44.01 44.91 0.80
CA SER A 4 -43.00 44.34 -0.09
C SER A 4 -42.05 43.47 0.74
N ILE A 5 -42.25 42.16 0.62
CA ILE A 5 -41.48 41.11 1.27
C ILE A 5 -40.12 41.04 0.57
N TRP A 6 -39.03 41.31 1.29
CA TRP A 6 -37.68 41.03 0.82
C TRP A 6 -37.40 39.53 1.01
N LEU A 7 -37.32 38.79 -0.10
CA LEU A 7 -36.85 37.40 -0.10
C LEU A 7 -35.33 37.41 0.13
N GLY A 8 -34.90 37.06 1.34
CA GLY A 8 -33.51 36.75 1.62
C GLY A 8 -33.16 35.38 1.02
N VAL A 9 -32.36 35.35 -0.04
CA VAL A 9 -31.77 34.12 -0.57
C VAL A 9 -30.60 33.75 0.35
N ALA A 10 -30.79 32.72 1.17
CA ALA A 10 -29.72 32.13 1.95
C ALA A 10 -28.78 31.36 1.02
N MET A 11 -27.57 31.88 0.82
CA MET A 11 -26.50 31.22 0.08
C MET A 11 -25.99 30.05 0.91
N MET A 12 -26.55 28.87 0.65
CA MET A 12 -26.18 27.62 1.31
C MET A 12 -24.77 27.24 0.82
N ALA A 13 -23.76 27.53 1.65
CA ALA A 13 -22.39 27.15 1.38
C ALA A 13 -22.30 25.62 1.34
N THR A 14 -22.17 25.06 0.14
CA THR A 14 -21.79 23.66 -0.03
C THR A 14 -20.35 23.52 0.45
N ALA A 15 -20.17 23.08 1.69
CA ALA A 15 -18.89 22.58 2.16
C ALA A 15 -18.52 21.37 1.29
N GLY A 16 -17.68 21.60 0.29
CA GLY A 16 -17.09 20.54 -0.49
C GLY A 16 -16.26 19.67 0.45
N ALA A 17 -16.73 18.46 0.73
CA ALA A 17 -15.89 17.43 1.30
C ALA A 17 -14.76 17.19 0.30
N SER A 18 -13.55 17.62 0.64
CA SER A 18 -12.35 17.26 -0.12
C SER A 18 -12.19 15.75 0.06
N ALA A 19 -12.60 14.97 -0.94
CA ALA A 19 -12.18 13.58 -1.03
C ALA A 19 -10.65 13.58 -1.05
N ALA A 20 -10.02 13.01 -0.02
CA ALA A 20 -8.58 12.80 -0.02
C ALA A 20 -8.27 11.97 -1.27
N ALA A 21 -7.55 12.55 -2.22
CA ALA A 21 -7.15 11.84 -3.42
C ALA A 21 -6.27 10.66 -3.00
N GLU A 22 -6.73 9.44 -3.28
CA GLU A 22 -5.99 8.22 -3.03
C GLU A 22 -4.74 8.23 -3.94
N THR A 23 -3.60 8.64 -3.39
CA THR A 23 -2.36 8.74 -4.16
C THR A 23 -1.80 7.34 -4.39
N VAL A 24 -1.98 6.80 -5.59
CA VAL A 24 -1.39 5.52 -5.99
C VAL A 24 0.13 5.66 -6.09
N VAL A 25 0.87 4.93 -5.25
CA VAL A 25 2.33 4.88 -5.30
C VAL A 25 2.77 3.76 -6.25
N THR A 26 3.32 4.12 -7.40
CA THR A 26 3.90 3.13 -8.34
C THR A 26 5.28 2.69 -7.86
N LEU A 27 5.46 1.38 -7.71
CA LEU A 27 6.75 0.75 -7.37
C LEU A 27 7.44 0.22 -8.64
N PRO A 28 8.79 0.13 -8.66
CA PRO A 28 9.50 -0.54 -9.74
C PRO A 28 9.12 -2.03 -9.79
N ALA A 29 9.35 -2.69 -10.92
CA ALA A 29 9.17 -4.13 -11.01
C ALA A 29 10.11 -4.87 -10.02
N PRO A 30 9.66 -5.95 -9.37
CA PRO A 30 10.48 -6.69 -8.43
C PRO A 30 11.59 -7.47 -9.15
N GLN A 31 12.75 -7.57 -8.52
CA GLN A 31 13.88 -8.35 -9.02
C GLN A 31 13.75 -9.82 -8.57
N MET A 32 13.54 -10.71 -9.54
CA MET A 32 13.31 -12.16 -9.29
C MET A 32 14.56 -13.03 -9.47
N VAL A 33 15.71 -12.41 -9.76
CA VAL A 33 16.97 -13.10 -10.02
C VAL A 33 18.07 -12.60 -9.08
N GLY A 34 19.01 -13.47 -8.73
CA GLY A 34 20.06 -13.16 -7.78
C GLY A 34 19.62 -13.32 -6.32
N GLY A 35 20.23 -12.55 -5.43
CA GLY A 35 19.95 -12.61 -3.99
C GLY A 35 20.77 -13.64 -3.22
N MET A 36 20.53 -13.71 -1.90
CA MET A 36 21.17 -14.66 -1.01
C MET A 36 20.59 -16.08 -1.24
N PRO A 37 21.43 -17.13 -1.35
CA PRO A 37 20.95 -18.50 -1.44
C PRO A 37 20.01 -18.86 -0.29
N LEU A 38 18.93 -19.59 -0.58
CA LEU A 38 17.88 -19.91 0.39
C LEU A 38 18.42 -20.45 1.72
N MET A 39 19.35 -21.40 1.65
CA MET A 39 19.92 -22.03 2.85
C MET A 39 20.76 -21.05 3.69
N GLN A 40 21.41 -20.08 3.07
CA GLN A 40 22.13 -19.02 3.78
C GLN A 40 21.15 -18.05 4.42
N ALA A 41 20.09 -17.65 3.72
CA ALA A 41 19.04 -16.78 4.27
C ALA A 41 18.37 -17.41 5.49
N LEU A 42 18.06 -18.70 5.44
CA LEU A 42 17.51 -19.45 6.58
C LEU A 42 18.50 -19.55 7.74
N SER A 43 19.78 -19.81 7.45
CA SER A 43 20.84 -19.86 8.48
C SER A 43 21.06 -18.51 9.16
N SER A 44 20.97 -17.40 8.42
CA SER A 44 21.18 -16.04 8.94
C SER A 44 19.91 -15.42 9.54
N ARG A 45 18.74 -16.05 9.40
CA ARG A 45 17.47 -15.50 9.86
C ARG A 45 17.46 -15.35 11.38
N HIS A 46 17.24 -14.11 11.82
CA HIS A 46 17.02 -13.73 13.21
C HIS A 46 16.09 -12.50 13.27
N SER A 47 15.59 -12.17 14.46
CA SER A 47 14.78 -10.95 14.67
C SER A 47 15.67 -9.81 15.12
N THR A 48 15.53 -8.65 14.48
CA THR A 48 16.23 -7.40 14.84
C THR A 48 15.21 -6.39 15.37
N ARG A 49 15.60 -5.57 16.35
CA ARG A 49 14.75 -4.53 16.98
C ARG A 49 15.38 -3.13 16.96
N GLU A 50 16.54 -3.00 16.35
CA GLU A 50 17.26 -1.75 16.16
C GLU A 50 17.35 -1.49 14.65
N PHE A 51 16.92 -0.31 14.21
CA PHE A 51 16.80 0.03 12.79
C PHE A 51 17.46 1.38 12.51
N SER A 52 17.98 1.55 11.29
CA SER A 52 18.38 2.87 10.80
C SER A 52 17.14 3.73 10.55
N ASP A 53 17.30 5.04 10.68
CA ASP A 53 16.35 6.09 10.30
C ASP A 53 16.16 6.25 8.78
N LYS A 54 16.97 5.57 7.97
CA LYS A 54 16.89 5.64 6.50
C LYS A 54 15.62 4.99 5.99
N ALA A 55 14.90 5.73 5.13
CA ALA A 55 13.79 5.17 4.38
C ALA A 55 14.25 4.02 3.47
N LEU A 56 13.39 3.01 3.30
CA LEU A 56 13.66 1.91 2.36
C LEU A 56 13.70 2.44 0.92
N PRO A 57 14.70 2.04 0.12
CA PRO A 57 14.69 2.30 -1.32
C PRO A 57 13.42 1.71 -1.98
N PRO A 58 12.83 2.37 -2.99
CA PRO A 58 11.65 1.87 -3.68
C PRO A 58 11.80 0.45 -4.24
N GLN A 59 13.00 0.08 -4.70
CA GLN A 59 13.28 -1.27 -5.17
C GLN A 59 13.18 -2.30 -4.04
N THR A 60 13.82 -2.03 -2.90
CA THR A 60 13.77 -2.92 -1.73
C THR A 60 12.34 -3.09 -1.22
N LEU A 61 11.54 -2.02 -1.22
CA LEU A 61 10.13 -2.11 -0.86
C LEU A 61 9.33 -2.95 -1.86
N SER A 62 9.57 -2.78 -3.16
CA SER A 62 8.93 -3.60 -4.20
C SER A 62 9.25 -5.09 -4.03
N ASP A 63 10.53 -5.42 -3.89
CA ASP A 63 10.99 -6.80 -3.74
C ASP A 63 10.42 -7.44 -2.47
N LEU A 64 10.38 -6.69 -1.36
CA LEU A 64 9.81 -7.15 -0.09
C LEU A 64 8.32 -7.45 -0.19
N LEU A 65 7.54 -6.53 -0.79
CA LEU A 65 6.09 -6.72 -0.95
C LEU A 65 5.77 -7.85 -1.93
N TRP A 66 6.56 -7.98 -2.99
CA TRP A 66 6.42 -9.11 -3.91
C TRP A 66 6.75 -10.43 -3.22
N ALA A 67 7.81 -10.49 -2.40
CA ALA A 67 8.13 -11.69 -1.63
C ALA A 67 6.99 -12.06 -0.67
N ALA A 68 6.40 -11.07 0.02
CA ALA A 68 5.33 -11.28 0.99
C ALA A 68 4.00 -11.75 0.36
N ALA A 69 3.55 -11.11 -0.72
CA ALA A 69 2.21 -11.38 -1.29
C ALA A 69 2.10 -11.18 -2.81
N GLY A 70 3.23 -11.10 -3.53
CA GLY A 70 3.28 -10.81 -4.97
C GLY A 70 2.74 -11.94 -5.84
N VAL A 71 2.31 -11.59 -7.06
CA VAL A 71 1.91 -12.57 -8.09
C VAL A 71 3.17 -13.18 -8.72
N ASN A 72 3.30 -14.51 -8.67
CA ASN A 72 4.46 -15.22 -9.26
C ASN A 72 4.08 -16.10 -10.47
N ARG A 73 2.79 -16.22 -10.79
CA ARG A 73 2.26 -16.92 -11.96
C ARG A 73 1.26 -16.01 -12.65
N ALA A 74 1.69 -15.36 -13.73
CA ALA A 74 0.90 -14.33 -14.41
C ALA A 74 -0.39 -14.89 -15.03
N ASP A 75 -0.36 -16.12 -15.52
CA ASP A 75 -1.48 -16.82 -16.13
C ASP A 75 -2.65 -17.09 -15.17
N SER A 76 -2.34 -17.43 -13.91
CA SER A 76 -3.31 -17.81 -12.90
C SER A 76 -3.50 -16.74 -11.82
N GLY A 77 -2.69 -15.68 -11.84
CA GLY A 77 -2.69 -14.62 -10.83
C GLY A 77 -2.33 -15.09 -9.43
N LYS A 78 -1.73 -16.28 -9.31
CA LYS A 78 -1.47 -16.91 -8.01
C LYS A 78 -0.21 -16.32 -7.35
N ARG A 79 -0.20 -16.32 -6.02
CA ARG A 79 0.76 -15.56 -5.19
C ARG A 79 1.99 -16.35 -4.75
N THR A 80 3.01 -15.65 -4.24
CA THR A 80 4.20 -16.21 -3.59
C THR A 80 3.85 -16.94 -2.29
N ALA A 81 2.92 -16.40 -1.50
CA ALA A 81 2.38 -17.04 -0.31
C ALA A 81 1.15 -17.91 -0.63
N PRO A 82 1.07 -19.16 -0.15
CA PRO A 82 -0.12 -19.99 -0.28
C PRO A 82 -1.24 -19.48 0.64
N SER A 83 -2.49 -19.76 0.26
CA SER A 83 -3.69 -19.51 1.08
C SER A 83 -4.67 -20.67 0.96
N ALA A 84 -5.53 -20.83 1.97
CA ALA A 84 -6.54 -21.89 1.96
C ALA A 84 -7.46 -21.71 0.74
N ARG A 85 -7.53 -22.71 -0.13
CA ARG A 85 -8.37 -22.68 -1.35
C ARG A 85 -8.12 -21.47 -2.27
N ASP A 86 -6.94 -20.85 -2.21
CA ASP A 86 -6.63 -19.59 -2.91
C ASP A 86 -7.55 -18.41 -2.51
N TRP A 87 -8.03 -18.38 -1.26
CA TRP A 87 -8.89 -17.31 -0.74
C TRP A 87 -8.18 -15.97 -0.58
N ARG A 88 -6.84 -15.96 -0.44
CA ARG A 88 -6.02 -14.74 -0.38
C ARG A 88 -6.51 -13.76 0.70
N GLU A 89 -6.87 -14.30 1.84
CA GLU A 89 -7.48 -13.60 2.98
C GLU A 89 -6.55 -12.62 3.71
N ILE A 90 -5.26 -12.57 3.34
CA ILE A 90 -4.25 -11.71 3.95
C ILE A 90 -3.96 -10.53 3.03
N ASP A 91 -4.20 -9.33 3.55
CA ASP A 91 -3.76 -8.07 2.94
C ASP A 91 -2.48 -7.55 3.63
N VAL A 92 -1.60 -6.94 2.84
CA VAL A 92 -0.35 -6.35 3.33
C VAL A 92 -0.49 -4.84 3.32
N TYR A 93 -0.49 -4.24 4.51
CA TYR A 93 -0.49 -2.80 4.71
C TYR A 93 0.94 -2.30 4.97
N VAL A 94 1.27 -1.13 4.44
CA VAL A 94 2.58 -0.50 4.60
C VAL A 94 2.43 0.82 5.31
N THR A 95 2.89 0.89 6.55
CA THR A 95 2.91 2.13 7.34
C THR A 95 4.27 2.81 7.21
N LYS A 96 4.30 4.02 6.66
CA LYS A 96 5.51 4.83 6.46
C LYS A 96 5.38 6.14 7.24
N ALA A 97 6.50 6.86 7.36
CA ALA A 97 6.53 8.15 8.04
C ALA A 97 5.61 9.20 7.39
N ASP A 98 5.33 9.06 6.09
CA ASP A 98 4.47 9.93 5.29
C ASP A 98 3.00 9.45 5.18
N GLY A 99 2.63 8.32 5.79
CA GLY A 99 1.25 7.83 5.78
C GLY A 99 1.08 6.35 6.14
N ALA A 100 -0.15 5.99 6.51
CA ALA A 100 -0.64 4.64 6.80
C ALA A 100 -1.98 4.40 6.10
#